data_AF-A0A956WAB6-F1
#
_entry.id   AF-A0A956WAB6-F1
#
_cell.length_a   1.000
_cell.length_b   1.000
_cell.length_c   1.000
_cell.angle_alpha   90.00
_cell.angle_beta   90.00
_cell.angle_gamma   90.00
#
_symmetry.space_group_name_H-M   'P 1'
#
loop_
_entity.id
_entity.type
_entity.pdbx_description
1 polymer ?
#
loop_
_entity_poly.entity_id
_entity_poly.type
_entity_poly.pdbx_seq_one_letter_code
_entity_poly.pdbx_strand_id
1 'polypeptide(L)'
;EGYRKAERLMKHAEKFGIPVITFIDTPGAEPGVGSEERGQGTAIAESLLTMASLKTPVISMVIGEGGSGGALAIGMSDRILMLENAVYAVASPEACAAILWKDTAKAPDAAETMRITAADLYAFGIVDEIVPEPVPAHEAPQATISAAGDALTRQFEDLMRLVDQPSGIDRLMELRYEKYRRMGVWEDAVASR
;
A
#
# COMPACT_ATOMS: atom_id res chain seq x y z
N GLU A 1 -18.70 3.43 0.76
CA GLU A 1 -18.74 4.11 2.07
C GLU A 1 -17.41 4.15 2.83
N GLY A 2 -16.74 3.02 3.10
CA GLY A 2 -15.47 3.02 3.84
C GLY A 2 -14.38 3.92 3.24
N TYR A 3 -14.12 3.79 1.94
CA TYR A 3 -13.11 4.61 1.24
C TYR A 3 -13.45 6.11 1.23
N ARG A 4 -14.72 6.47 1.09
CA ARG A 4 -15.18 7.87 1.17
C ARG A 4 -14.95 8.46 2.56
N LYS A 5 -15.11 7.65 3.62
CA LYS A 5 -14.76 8.05 4.99
C LYS A 5 -13.25 8.27 5.12
N ALA A 6 -12.43 7.35 4.61
CA ALA A 6 -10.97 7.48 4.64
C ALA A 6 -10.52 8.75 3.90
N GLU A 7 -11.03 8.98 2.70
CA GLU A 7 -10.78 10.19 1.89
C GLU A 7 -11.09 11.48 2.68
N ARG A 8 -12.27 11.53 3.33
CA ARG A 8 -12.67 12.68 4.15
C ARG A 8 -11.69 12.92 5.32
N LEU A 9 -11.20 11.87 5.97
CA LEU A 9 -10.24 11.99 7.06
C LEU A 9 -8.87 12.45 6.55
N MET A 10 -8.41 11.95 5.40
CA MET A 10 -7.15 12.36 4.78
C MET A 10 -7.17 13.83 4.36
N LYS A 11 -8.25 14.30 3.73
CA LYS A 11 -8.45 15.72 3.41
C LYS A 11 -8.51 16.60 4.66
N HIS A 12 -9.09 16.09 5.75
CA HIS A 12 -9.10 16.79 7.02
C HIS A 12 -7.68 16.90 7.63
N ALA A 13 -6.90 15.82 7.57
CA ALA A 13 -5.52 15.81 8.03
C ALA A 13 -4.67 16.82 7.23
N GLU A 14 -4.77 16.82 5.90
CA GLU A 14 -4.11 17.80 5.02
C GLU A 14 -4.47 19.24 5.40
N LYS A 15 -5.75 19.53 5.62
CA LYS A 15 -6.22 20.88 5.98
C LYS A 15 -5.50 21.46 7.22
N PHE A 16 -5.10 20.60 8.15
CA PHE A 16 -4.41 21.00 9.38
C PHE A 16 -2.91 20.66 9.37
N GLY A 17 -2.36 20.22 8.24
CA GLY A 17 -0.97 19.81 8.13
C GLY A 17 -0.61 18.60 9.00
N ILE A 18 -1.59 17.76 9.33
CA ILE A 18 -1.39 16.56 10.16
C ILE A 18 -0.94 15.42 9.24
N PRO A 19 0.22 14.78 9.50
CA PRO A 19 0.66 13.61 8.75
C PRO A 19 -0.33 12.44 8.87
N VAL A 20 -0.39 11.60 7.83
CA VAL A 20 -1.33 10.47 7.74
C VAL A 20 -0.59 9.15 7.86
N ILE A 21 -1.12 8.25 8.70
CA ILE A 21 -0.74 6.84 8.75
C ILE A 21 -1.94 6.02 8.32
N THR A 22 -1.74 5.08 7.40
CA THR A 22 -2.74 4.07 7.08
C THR A 22 -2.22 2.68 7.45
N PHE A 23 -3.09 1.88 8.04
CA PHE A 23 -2.85 0.47 8.30
C PHE A 23 -3.70 -0.36 7.35
N ILE A 24 -3.05 -1.25 6.61
CA ILE A 24 -3.66 -2.11 5.59
C ILE A 24 -3.71 -3.53 6.14
N ASP A 25 -4.94 -4.01 6.32
CA ASP A 25 -5.27 -5.38 6.66
C ASP A 25 -6.65 -5.72 6.11
N THR A 26 -6.68 -6.21 4.88
CA THR A 26 -7.91 -6.49 4.14
C THR A 26 -7.67 -7.57 3.08
N PRO A 27 -8.58 -8.55 2.96
CA PRO A 27 -8.54 -9.52 1.85
C PRO A 27 -8.90 -8.87 0.50
N GLY A 28 -9.45 -7.64 0.52
CA GLY A 28 -9.90 -6.91 -0.65
C GLY A 28 -11.15 -6.07 -0.38
N ALA A 29 -11.53 -5.28 -1.37
CA ALA A 29 -12.79 -4.54 -1.30
C ALA A 29 -13.99 -5.49 -1.37
N GLU A 30 -15.01 -5.24 -0.54
CA GLU A 30 -16.21 -6.09 -0.46
C GLU A 30 -16.90 -6.26 -1.84
N PRO A 31 -16.95 -7.48 -2.41
CA PRO A 31 -17.45 -7.74 -3.77
C PRO A 31 -18.97 -7.99 -3.80
N GLY A 32 -19.75 -7.14 -3.13
CA GLY A 32 -21.20 -7.27 -3.01
C GLY A 32 -21.99 -6.38 -3.96
N VAL A 33 -23.22 -6.80 -4.31
CA VAL A 33 -24.14 -6.02 -5.19
C VAL A 33 -24.33 -4.59 -4.68
N GLY A 34 -24.56 -4.42 -3.37
CA GLY A 34 -24.70 -3.08 -2.80
C GLY A 34 -23.42 -2.24 -2.89
N SER A 35 -22.23 -2.87 -2.88
CA SER A 35 -20.96 -2.17 -3.08
C SER A 35 -20.87 -1.63 -4.51
N GLU A 36 -21.25 -2.44 -5.49
CA GLU A 36 -21.30 -2.05 -6.91
C GLU A 36 -22.31 -0.93 -7.16
N GLU A 37 -23.54 -1.07 -6.66
CA GLU A 37 -24.59 -0.03 -6.79
C GLU A 37 -24.17 1.31 -6.17
N ARG A 38 -23.35 1.28 -5.12
CA ARG A 38 -22.80 2.48 -4.46
C ARG A 38 -21.46 2.94 -5.03
N GLY A 39 -21.02 2.37 -6.15
CA GLY A 39 -19.83 2.78 -6.89
C GLY A 39 -18.53 2.49 -6.14
N GLN A 40 -18.27 1.22 -5.79
CA GLN A 40 -17.03 0.79 -5.14
C GLN A 40 -15.79 1.17 -5.97
N GLY A 41 -15.81 0.91 -7.28
CA GLY A 41 -14.71 1.26 -8.18
C GLY A 41 -14.41 2.76 -8.18
N THR A 42 -15.46 3.60 -8.25
CA THR A 42 -15.33 5.06 -8.15
C THR A 42 -14.75 5.47 -6.81
N ALA A 43 -15.24 4.90 -5.69
CA ALA A 43 -14.76 5.23 -4.35
C ALA A 43 -13.27 4.89 -4.18
N ILE A 44 -12.80 3.78 -4.76
CA ILE A 44 -11.37 3.41 -4.76
C ILE A 44 -10.58 4.41 -5.62
N ALA A 45 -11.03 4.70 -6.84
CA ALA A 45 -10.33 5.61 -7.76
C ALA A 45 -10.22 7.04 -7.21
N GLU A 46 -11.29 7.57 -6.60
CA GLU A 46 -11.30 8.87 -5.93
C GLU A 46 -10.35 8.92 -4.73
N SER A 47 -10.26 7.80 -3.97
CA SER A 47 -9.31 7.68 -2.86
C SER A 47 -7.86 7.72 -3.36
N LEU A 48 -7.53 6.97 -4.42
CA LEU A 48 -6.21 6.99 -5.04
C LEU A 48 -5.82 8.38 -5.54
N LEU A 49 -6.74 9.06 -6.24
CA LEU A 49 -6.50 10.42 -6.73
C LEU A 49 -6.28 11.40 -5.56
N THR A 50 -7.07 11.26 -4.50
CA THR A 50 -6.90 12.09 -3.28
C THR A 50 -5.52 11.84 -2.69
N MET A 51 -5.15 10.58 -2.44
CA MET A 51 -3.86 10.21 -1.85
C MET A 51 -2.67 10.68 -2.70
N ALA A 52 -2.75 10.53 -4.03
CA ALA A 52 -1.74 11.01 -4.96
C ALA A 52 -1.47 12.53 -4.85
N SER A 53 -2.48 13.30 -4.44
CA SER A 53 -2.45 14.77 -4.41
C SER A 53 -2.34 15.38 -3.01
N LEU A 54 -2.30 14.58 -1.93
CA LEU A 54 -2.19 15.07 -0.56
C LEU A 54 -0.93 15.90 -0.31
N LYS A 55 -1.10 17.09 0.23
CA LYS A 55 -0.04 18.04 0.63
C LYS A 55 0.38 17.87 2.09
N THR A 56 0.53 16.62 2.52
CA THR A 56 1.03 16.24 3.85
C THR A 56 1.74 14.88 3.73
N PRO A 57 2.69 14.56 4.62
CA PRO A 57 3.32 13.23 4.64
C PRO A 57 2.30 12.11 4.85
N VAL A 58 2.42 11.05 4.07
CA VAL A 58 1.59 9.85 4.15
C VAL A 58 2.48 8.62 4.23
N ILE A 59 2.25 7.77 5.23
CA ILE A 59 2.89 6.47 5.36
C ILE A 59 1.80 5.39 5.40
N SER A 60 1.97 4.35 4.58
CA SER A 60 1.10 3.17 4.60
C SER A 60 1.87 1.98 5.15
N MET A 61 1.29 1.25 6.10
CA MET A 61 1.87 0.03 6.64
C MET A 61 0.92 -1.15 6.40
N VAL A 62 1.40 -2.19 5.72
CA VAL A 62 0.67 -3.45 5.59
C VAL A 62 0.99 -4.31 6.81
N ILE A 63 -0.04 -4.60 7.61
CA ILE A 63 0.08 -5.30 8.90
C ILE A 63 -0.52 -6.71 8.88
N GLY A 64 -1.14 -7.10 7.77
CA GLY A 64 -1.73 -8.41 7.56
C GLY A 64 -1.89 -8.65 6.06
N GLU A 65 -3.11 -8.68 5.57
CA GLU A 65 -3.37 -8.85 4.14
C GLU A 65 -3.49 -7.51 3.39
N GLY A 66 -2.81 -7.40 2.25
CA GLY A 66 -2.88 -6.30 1.30
C GLY A 66 -3.65 -6.71 0.05
N GLY A 67 -4.97 -6.85 0.15
CA GLY A 67 -5.82 -7.33 -0.93
C GLY A 67 -6.14 -6.27 -2.00
N SER A 68 -5.51 -6.39 -3.16
CA SER A 68 -5.91 -5.76 -4.43
C SER A 68 -6.19 -4.24 -4.33
N GLY A 69 -7.16 -3.75 -5.11
CA GLY A 69 -7.61 -2.37 -5.10
C GLY A 69 -8.17 -1.91 -3.75
N GLY A 70 -8.62 -2.84 -2.90
CA GLY A 70 -9.15 -2.50 -1.58
C GLY A 70 -8.08 -2.04 -0.60
N ALA A 71 -6.92 -2.70 -0.62
CA ALA A 71 -5.72 -2.26 0.08
C ALA A 71 -5.13 -0.99 -0.56
N LEU A 72 -5.04 -0.98 -1.90
CA LEU A 72 -4.43 0.13 -2.64
C LEU A 72 -5.16 1.45 -2.41
N ALA A 73 -6.49 1.43 -2.22
CA ALA A 73 -7.31 2.60 -1.96
C ALA A 73 -6.85 3.44 -0.76
N ILE A 74 -6.12 2.84 0.19
CA ILE A 74 -5.50 3.55 1.32
C ILE A 74 -3.98 3.32 1.38
N GLY A 75 -3.36 2.87 0.28
CA GLY A 75 -1.96 2.46 0.20
C GLY A 75 -1.06 3.33 -0.68
N MET A 76 -1.61 4.37 -1.32
CA MET A 76 -0.82 5.28 -2.15
C MET A 76 -0.16 6.37 -1.32
N SER A 77 1.12 6.24 -1.00
CA SER A 77 1.81 7.00 0.06
C SER A 77 3.25 7.35 -0.29
N ASP A 78 3.86 8.22 0.52
CA ASP A 78 5.29 8.57 0.38
C ASP A 78 6.19 7.40 0.76
N ARG A 79 5.76 6.60 1.74
CA ARG A 79 6.44 5.40 2.24
C ARG A 79 5.45 4.27 2.45
N ILE A 80 5.78 3.09 1.93
CA ILE A 80 5.08 1.83 2.14
C ILE A 80 5.99 0.95 3.01
N LEU A 81 5.52 0.67 4.21
CA LEU A 81 6.11 -0.26 5.15
C LEU A 81 5.31 -1.54 5.12
N MET A 82 5.94 -2.66 5.48
CA MET A 82 5.28 -3.94 5.49
C MET A 82 5.84 -4.78 6.62
N LEU A 83 4.97 -5.39 7.43
CA LEU A 83 5.41 -6.41 8.37
C LEU A 83 5.97 -7.61 7.58
N GLU A 84 6.97 -8.29 8.13
CA GLU A 84 7.70 -9.37 7.47
C GLU A 84 6.80 -10.49 6.95
N ASN A 85 5.77 -10.88 7.72
CA ASN A 85 4.84 -11.96 7.36
C ASN A 85 3.56 -11.46 6.68
N ALA A 86 3.43 -10.15 6.44
CA ALA A 86 2.30 -9.61 5.67
C ALA A 86 2.40 -10.02 4.19
N VAL A 87 1.26 -9.93 3.48
CA VAL A 87 1.19 -10.16 2.03
C VAL A 87 0.57 -8.96 1.33
N TYR A 88 0.99 -8.66 0.09
CA TYR A 88 0.38 -7.61 -0.73
C TYR A 88 0.24 -8.12 -2.16
N ALA A 89 -0.99 -8.23 -2.67
CA ALA A 89 -1.26 -8.92 -3.92
C ALA A 89 -2.36 -8.25 -4.74
N VAL A 90 -2.26 -8.33 -6.08
CA VAL A 90 -3.29 -7.83 -7.00
C VAL A 90 -4.59 -8.66 -6.96
N ALA A 91 -4.50 -9.92 -6.55
CA ALA A 91 -5.62 -10.83 -6.36
C ALA A 91 -5.24 -11.85 -5.27
N SER A 92 -6.23 -12.54 -4.70
CA SER A 92 -5.89 -13.63 -3.77
C SER A 92 -5.21 -14.79 -4.51
N PRO A 93 -4.32 -15.55 -3.87
CA PRO A 93 -3.70 -16.73 -4.47
C PRO A 93 -4.73 -17.75 -4.97
N GLU A 94 -5.83 -17.93 -4.25
CA GLU A 94 -6.92 -18.84 -4.62
C GLU A 94 -7.61 -18.39 -5.91
N ALA A 95 -7.88 -17.09 -6.05
CA ALA A 95 -8.47 -16.53 -7.26
C ALA A 95 -7.53 -16.68 -8.46
N CYS A 96 -6.23 -16.41 -8.26
CA CYS A 96 -5.21 -16.61 -9.29
C CYS A 96 -5.13 -18.07 -9.72
N ALA A 97 -5.08 -19.00 -8.76
CA ALA A 97 -5.05 -20.45 -8.99
C ALA A 97 -6.28 -20.95 -9.76
N ALA A 98 -7.47 -20.49 -9.38
CA ALA A 98 -8.72 -20.83 -10.06
C ALA A 98 -8.75 -20.37 -11.54
N ILE A 99 -8.11 -19.25 -11.86
CA ILE A 99 -8.10 -18.69 -13.22
C ILE A 99 -7.01 -19.34 -14.09
N LEU A 100 -5.76 -19.36 -13.60
CA LEU A 100 -4.61 -19.79 -14.39
C LEU A 100 -4.43 -21.31 -14.41
N TRP A 101 -4.70 -21.98 -13.29
CA TRP A 101 -4.57 -23.44 -13.16
C TRP A 101 -5.90 -24.19 -13.21
N LYS A 102 -7.05 -23.48 -13.11
CA LYS A 102 -8.39 -24.10 -12.98
C LYS A 102 -8.50 -25.03 -11.76
N ASP A 103 -7.71 -24.77 -10.73
CA ASP A 103 -7.63 -25.57 -9.51
C ASP A 103 -7.26 -24.66 -8.33
N THR A 104 -8.17 -24.49 -7.36
CA THR A 104 -7.91 -23.66 -6.17
C THR A 104 -6.89 -24.28 -5.22
N ALA A 105 -6.66 -25.59 -5.27
CA ALA A 105 -5.63 -26.25 -4.45
C ALA A 105 -4.20 -25.80 -4.85
N LYS A 106 -4.05 -25.16 -6.01
CA LYS A 106 -2.81 -24.56 -6.51
C LYS A 106 -2.53 -23.16 -5.94
N ALA A 107 -3.27 -22.70 -4.94
CA ALA A 107 -3.04 -21.42 -4.27
C ALA A 107 -1.59 -21.23 -3.76
N PRO A 108 -0.90 -22.23 -3.17
CA PRO A 108 0.50 -22.07 -2.78
C PRO A 108 1.43 -21.79 -3.97
N ASP A 109 1.28 -22.55 -5.06
CA ASP A 109 2.05 -22.37 -6.30
C ASP A 109 1.79 -20.97 -6.90
N ALA A 110 0.53 -20.50 -6.84
CA ALA A 110 0.15 -19.17 -7.30
C ALA A 110 0.76 -18.05 -6.44
N ALA A 111 0.74 -18.19 -5.11
CA ALA A 111 1.34 -17.22 -4.20
C ALA A 111 2.84 -17.04 -4.44
N GLU A 112 3.57 -18.16 -4.60
CA GLU A 112 5.00 -18.15 -4.91
C GLU A 112 5.28 -17.50 -6.28
N THR A 113 4.48 -17.85 -7.30
CA THR A 113 4.62 -17.28 -8.65
C THR A 113 4.34 -15.77 -8.68
N MET A 114 3.35 -15.31 -7.90
CA MET A 114 2.95 -13.91 -7.83
C MET A 114 3.92 -13.05 -7.01
N ARG A 115 4.78 -13.66 -6.17
CA ARG A 115 5.80 -12.97 -5.38
C ARG A 115 5.22 -11.86 -4.49
N ILE A 116 4.32 -12.26 -3.59
CA ILE A 116 3.46 -11.37 -2.78
C ILE A 116 4.03 -11.04 -1.40
N THR A 117 5.20 -11.55 -1.06
CA THR A 117 5.80 -11.41 0.29
C THR A 117 6.45 -10.03 0.48
N ALA A 118 6.65 -9.62 1.73
CA ALA A 118 7.36 -8.38 2.05
C ALA A 118 8.77 -8.34 1.41
N ALA A 119 9.49 -9.46 1.45
CA ALA A 119 10.83 -9.60 0.87
C ALA A 119 10.83 -9.42 -0.66
N ASP A 120 9.86 -10.04 -1.36
CA ASP A 120 9.71 -9.90 -2.80
C ASP A 120 9.42 -8.46 -3.21
N LEU A 121 8.45 -7.84 -2.54
CA LEU A 121 7.99 -6.48 -2.87
C LEU A 121 9.03 -5.43 -2.53
N TYR A 122 9.85 -5.66 -1.50
CA TYR A 122 11.04 -4.86 -1.23
C TYR A 122 12.07 -5.00 -2.34
N ALA A 123 12.34 -6.22 -2.81
CA ALA A 123 13.26 -6.46 -3.93
C ALA A 123 12.76 -5.83 -5.25
N PHE A 124 11.45 -5.68 -5.44
CA PHE A 124 10.86 -4.94 -6.56
C PHE A 124 10.86 -3.41 -6.38
N GLY A 125 11.25 -2.89 -5.22
CA GLY A 125 11.22 -1.46 -4.92
C GLY A 125 9.80 -0.90 -4.72
N ILE A 126 8.83 -1.76 -4.39
CA ILE A 126 7.44 -1.37 -4.06
C ILE A 126 7.34 -0.99 -2.57
N VAL A 127 7.89 -1.84 -1.70
CA VAL A 127 7.98 -1.62 -0.25
C VAL A 127 9.31 -0.92 0.06
N ASP A 128 9.28 0.11 0.89
CA ASP A 128 10.47 0.91 1.26
C ASP A 128 11.18 0.37 2.51
N GLU A 129 10.47 -0.31 3.41
CA GLU A 129 11.03 -0.89 4.63
C GLU A 129 10.21 -2.10 5.08
N ILE A 130 10.90 -3.18 5.43
CA ILE A 130 10.31 -4.36 6.07
C ILE A 130 10.48 -4.23 7.58
N VAL A 131 9.39 -4.38 8.32
CA VAL A 131 9.39 -4.41 9.78
C VAL A 131 9.46 -5.87 10.23
N PRO A 132 10.52 -6.30 10.93
CA PRO A 132 10.73 -7.71 11.25
C PRO A 132 9.71 -8.23 12.27
N GLU A 133 9.37 -9.52 12.13
CA GLU A 133 8.54 -10.30 13.04
C GLU A 133 9.31 -11.54 13.50
N PRO A 134 10.21 -11.42 14.50
CA PRO A 134 11.07 -12.54 14.94
C PRO A 134 10.28 -13.76 15.42
N VAL A 135 9.06 -13.53 15.89
CA VAL A 135 8.00 -14.51 16.10
C VAL A 135 6.74 -13.93 15.44
N PRO A 136 5.76 -14.77 15.05
CA PRO A 136 4.50 -14.28 14.49
C PRO A 136 3.91 -13.17 15.36
N ALA A 137 3.44 -12.06 14.75
CA ALA A 137 2.99 -10.87 15.50
C ALA A 137 1.97 -11.16 16.61
N HIS A 138 1.13 -12.18 16.44
CA HIS A 138 0.13 -12.56 17.44
C HIS A 138 0.73 -13.24 18.68
N GLU A 139 1.94 -13.82 18.58
CA GLU A 139 2.64 -14.43 19.71
C GLU A 139 3.38 -13.39 20.56
N ALA A 140 3.87 -12.30 19.96
CA ALA A 140 4.54 -11.20 20.66
C ALA A 140 4.08 -9.81 20.18
N PRO A 141 2.79 -9.45 20.35
CA PRO A 141 2.22 -8.24 19.76
C PRO A 141 2.89 -6.95 20.24
N GLN A 142 3.34 -6.89 21.49
CA GLN A 142 4.04 -5.71 22.02
C GLN A 142 5.39 -5.48 21.33
N ALA A 143 6.11 -6.55 20.98
CA ALA A 143 7.37 -6.43 20.27
C ALA A 143 7.15 -5.92 18.84
N THR A 144 6.16 -6.46 18.14
CA THR A 144 5.79 -6.00 16.78
C THR A 144 5.30 -4.55 16.79
N ILE A 145 4.46 -4.16 17.76
CA ILE A 145 3.99 -2.76 17.90
C ILE A 145 5.18 -1.82 18.15
N SER A 146 6.14 -2.21 18.99
CA SER A 146 7.34 -1.40 19.22
C SER A 146 8.17 -1.25 17.95
N ALA A 147 8.43 -2.35 17.23
CA ALA A 147 9.21 -2.32 15.98
C ALA A 147 8.53 -1.48 14.89
N ALA A 148 7.20 -1.60 14.75
CA ALA A 148 6.40 -0.79 13.85
C ALA A 148 6.43 0.70 14.24
N GLY A 149 6.33 1.00 15.54
CA GLY A 149 6.46 2.36 16.07
C GLY A 149 7.81 2.98 15.73
N ASP A 150 8.91 2.25 15.97
CA ASP A 150 10.26 2.72 15.67
C ASP A 150 10.45 2.99 14.16
N ALA A 151 9.93 2.11 13.30
CA ALA A 151 9.97 2.28 11.84
C ALA A 151 9.16 3.50 11.39
N LEU A 152 7.92 3.65 11.89
CA LEU A 152 7.08 4.81 11.58
C LEU A 152 7.77 6.10 12.04
N THR A 153 8.33 6.15 13.25
CA THR A 153 9.03 7.33 13.77
C THR A 153 10.21 7.71 12.87
N ARG A 154 11.07 6.77 12.49
CA ARG A 154 12.20 7.05 11.58
C ARG A 154 11.72 7.64 10.25
N GLN A 155 10.73 7.00 9.64
CA GLN A 155 10.21 7.43 8.33
C GLN A 155 9.51 8.79 8.43
N PHE A 156 8.79 9.07 9.51
CA PHE A 156 8.19 10.39 9.71
C PHE A 156 9.23 11.47 9.95
N GLU A 157 10.25 11.22 10.76
CA GLU A 157 11.31 12.21 10.98
C GLU A 157 11.98 12.59 9.65
N ASP A 158 12.24 11.62 8.78
CA ASP A 158 12.81 11.88 7.46
C ASP A 158 11.87 12.71 6.57
N LEU A 159 10.57 12.38 6.54
CA LEU A 159 9.57 13.14 5.77
C LEU A 159 9.34 14.54 6.34
N MET A 160 9.35 14.70 7.66
CA MET A 160 9.20 16.01 8.31
C MET A 160 10.41 16.90 8.02
N ARG A 161 11.63 16.37 8.07
CA ARG A 161 12.84 17.11 7.66
C ARG A 161 12.79 17.55 6.20
N LEU A 162 12.12 16.80 5.32
CA LEU A 162 11.88 17.21 3.94
C LEU A 162 10.86 18.35 3.87
N VAL A 163 9.71 18.19 4.56
CA VAL A 163 8.62 19.17 4.52
C VAL A 163 9.00 20.52 5.14
N ASP A 164 9.87 20.52 6.15
CA ASP A 164 10.37 21.75 6.81
C ASP A 164 11.32 22.59 5.93
N GLN A 165 11.78 22.04 4.79
CA GLN A 165 12.61 22.78 3.84
C GLN A 165 11.78 23.75 2.99
N PRO A 166 12.39 24.81 2.43
CA PRO A 166 11.74 25.64 1.43
C PRO A 166 11.20 24.79 0.27
N SER A 167 9.92 24.95 -0.07
CA SER A 167 9.22 24.12 -1.07
C SER A 167 9.17 22.61 -0.74
N GLY A 168 9.31 22.25 0.54
CA GLY A 168 9.32 20.85 1.00
C GLY A 168 8.06 20.06 0.62
N ILE A 169 6.89 20.69 0.67
CA ILE A 169 5.63 20.08 0.21
C ILE A 169 5.63 19.80 -1.29
N ASP A 170 6.11 20.74 -2.12
CA ASP A 170 6.17 20.52 -3.57
C ASP A 170 7.12 19.38 -3.89
N ARG A 171 8.27 19.31 -3.20
CA ARG A 171 9.23 18.20 -3.36
C ARG A 171 8.68 16.87 -2.86
N LEU A 172 7.91 16.85 -1.76
CA LEU A 172 7.21 15.67 -1.27
C LEU A 172 6.27 15.10 -2.35
N MET A 173 5.43 15.97 -2.94
CA MET A 173 4.50 15.57 -4.00
C MET A 173 5.22 15.05 -5.24
N GLU A 174 6.30 15.70 -5.64
CA GLU A 174 7.14 15.27 -6.77
C GLU A 174 7.75 13.89 -6.53
N LEU A 175 8.34 13.67 -5.35
CA LEU A 175 8.90 12.37 -4.97
C LEU A 175 7.84 11.26 -4.95
N ARG A 176 6.64 11.54 -4.44
CA ARG A 176 5.52 10.60 -4.48
C ARG A 176 5.13 10.27 -5.93
N TYR A 177 4.99 11.28 -6.78
CA TYR A 177 4.69 11.07 -8.19
C TYR A 177 5.76 10.22 -8.88
N GLU A 178 7.04 10.57 -8.71
CA GLU A 178 8.17 9.85 -9.29
C GLU A 178 8.23 8.40 -8.80
N LYS A 179 7.96 8.13 -7.52
CA LYS A 179 7.93 6.78 -6.95
C LYS A 179 6.97 5.89 -7.74
N TYR A 180 5.71 6.30 -7.87
CA TYR A 180 4.72 5.51 -8.58
C TYR A 180 4.96 5.47 -10.10
N ARG A 181 5.52 6.54 -10.68
CA ARG A 181 5.81 6.57 -12.13
C ARG A 181 6.91 5.58 -12.53
N ARG A 182 7.85 5.31 -11.62
CA ARG A 182 8.95 4.35 -11.79
C ARG A 182 8.54 2.89 -11.56
N MET A 183 7.38 2.63 -10.96
CA MET A 183 6.89 1.27 -10.77
C MET A 183 6.46 0.65 -12.11
N GLY A 184 7.01 -0.53 -12.41
CA GLY A 184 6.75 -1.27 -13.64
C GLY A 184 8.01 -1.39 -14.51
N VAL A 185 8.13 -2.53 -15.19
CA VAL A 185 9.21 -2.80 -16.16
C VAL A 185 8.55 -3.21 -17.46
N TRP A 186 8.97 -2.60 -18.56
CA TRP A 186 8.49 -2.92 -19.91
C TRP A 186 9.66 -2.82 -20.88
N GLU A 187 9.58 -3.62 -21.94
CA GLU A 187 10.46 -3.48 -23.10
C GLU A 187 9.74 -2.60 -24.13
N ASP A 188 10.37 -1.51 -24.54
CA ASP A 188 9.87 -0.75 -25.67
C ASP A 188 9.97 -1.64 -26.92
N ALA A 189 8.89 -1.71 -27.70
CA ALA A 189 8.93 -2.40 -28.97
C ALA A 189 10.06 -1.80 -29.81
N VAL A 190 11.10 -2.59 -30.10
CA VAL A 190 12.17 -2.18 -31.00
C VAL A 190 11.50 -1.73 -32.28
N ALA A 191 11.62 -0.44 -32.61
CA ALA A 191 11.11 0.09 -33.86
C ALA A 191 11.83 -0.66 -34.98
N SER A 192 11.16 -1.66 -35.57
CA SER A 192 11.59 -2.33 -36.77
C SER A 192 11.63 -1.28 -37.88
N ARG A 193 12.82 -0.73 -38.11
CA ARG A 193 13.14 0.08 -39.29
C ARG A 193 13.44 -0.84 -40.47
#